data_AF-A0A1H1S5T2-F1
#
_entry.id   AF-A0A1H1S5T2-F1
#
_cell.length_a   1.000
_cell.length_b   1.000
_cell.length_c   1.000
_cell.angle_alpha   90.00
_cell.angle_beta   90.00
_cell.angle_gamma   90.00
#
_symmetry.space_group_name_H-M   'P 1'
#
loop_
_entity.id
_entity.type
_entity.pdbx_description
1 polymer ?
#
loop_
_entity_poly.entity_id
_entity_poly.type
_entity_poly.pdbx_seq_one_letter_code
_entity_poly.pdbx_strand_id
1 'polypeptide(L)' 'MNDKDKSRLPVYFPPKMKDELREMSEQTGLSQTQLVVMATHSLIENYKVEGNAIFKSLIMKTR' A
#
# COMPACT_ATOMS: atom_id res chain seq x y z
N MET A 1 -30.80 -5.02 -7.12
CA MET A 1 -29.53 -5.22 -7.83
C MET A 1 -29.02 -3.88 -8.29
N ASN A 2 -27.88 -3.43 -7.77
CA ASN A 2 -27.06 -2.41 -8.45
C ASN A 2 -25.60 -2.62 -7.99
N ASP A 3 -25.05 -3.76 -8.37
CA ASP A 3 -23.61 -4.04 -8.39
C ASP A 3 -22.99 -3.22 -9.52
N LYS A 4 -22.90 -1.89 -9.34
CA LYS A 4 -21.92 -1.10 -10.09
C LYS A 4 -20.56 -1.41 -9.46
N ASP A 5 -20.02 -2.54 -9.90
CA ASP A 5 -18.63 -2.96 -9.82
C ASP A 5 -17.75 -2.07 -8.95
N LYS A 6 -17.55 -2.51 -7.70
CA LYS A 6 -16.31 -2.23 -6.97
C LYS A 6 -15.19 -2.80 -7.82
N SER A 7 -14.70 -2.04 -8.81
CA SER A 7 -13.57 -2.41 -9.64
C SER A 7 -12.40 -2.62 -8.69
N ARG A 8 -12.13 -3.88 -8.33
CA ARG A 8 -11.01 -4.24 -7.49
C ARG A 8 -9.77 -3.76 -8.22
N LEU A 9 -8.99 -2.87 -7.62
CA LEU A 9 -7.73 -2.43 -8.21
C LEU A 9 -6.79 -3.64 -8.24
N PRO A 10 -6.45 -4.19 -9.42
CA PRO A 10 -5.49 -5.28 -9.48
C PRO A 10 -4.11 -4.70 -9.22
N VAL A 11 -3.57 -4.94 -8.03
CA VAL A 11 -2.23 -4.49 -7.67
C VAL A 11 -1.24 -5.62 -7.98
N TYR A 12 -0.28 -5.32 -8.86
CA TYR A 12 0.86 -6.20 -9.07
C TYR A 12 1.92 -5.96 -8.00
N PHE A 13 2.31 -7.02 -7.31
CA PHE A 13 3.44 -7.02 -6.40
C PHE A 13 4.58 -7.85 -7.01
N PRO A 14 5.78 -7.26 -7.23
CA PRO A 14 6.95 -8.02 -7.60
C PRO A 14 7.25 -9.13 -6.57
N PRO A 15 7.85 -10.27 -6.96
CA PRO A 15 8.09 -11.40 -6.06
C PRO A 15 8.75 -11.02 -4.72
N LYS A 16 9.83 -10.23 -4.78
CA LYS A 16 10.54 -9.75 -3.58
C LYS A 16 9.64 -8.95 -2.64
N MET A 17 8.79 -8.09 -3.19
CA MET A 17 7.86 -7.28 -2.40
C MET A 17 6.76 -8.13 -1.74
N LYS A 18 6.36 -9.25 -2.37
CA LYS A 18 5.44 -10.21 -1.75
C LYS A 18 6.07 -10.90 -0.56
N ASP A 19 7.34 -11.27 -0.65
CA ASP A 19 8.07 -11.89 0.46
C ASP A 19 8.23 -10.93 1.64
N GLU A 20 8.61 -9.68 1.37
CA GLU A 20 8.69 -8.62 2.38
C GLU A 20 7.32 -8.35 3.03
N LEU A 21 6.25 -8.29 2.23
CA LEU A 21 4.89 -8.09 2.75
C LEU A 21 4.41 -9.29 3.60
N ARG A 22 4.80 -10.51 3.23
CA ARG A 22 4.54 -11.71 4.03
C ARG A 22 5.28 -11.66 5.36
N GLU A 23 6.55 -11.26 5.36
CA GLU A 23 7.32 -11.10 6.59
C GLU A 23 6.69 -10.05 7.54
N MET A 24 6.27 -8.89 7.00
CA MET A 24 5.54 -7.90 7.78
C MET A 24 4.23 -8.46 8.36
N SER A 25 3.54 -9.31 7.61
CA SER A 25 2.30 -9.97 8.07
C SER A 25 2.57 -10.89 9.26
N GLU A 26 3.65 -11.67 9.21
CA GLU A 26 4.09 -12.56 10.29
C GLU A 26 4.50 -11.77 11.54
N GLN A 27 5.26 -10.67 11.38
CA GLN A 27 5.75 -9.85 12.49
C GLN A 27 4.64 -9.06 13.20
N THR A 28 3.63 -8.60 12.45
CA THR A 28 2.56 -7.74 13.00
C THR A 28 1.30 -8.52 13.41
N GLY A 29 1.15 -9.76 12.94
CA GLY A 29 -0.08 -10.54 13.08
C GLY A 29 -1.24 -10.07 12.21
N LEU A 30 -1.02 -9.10 11.32
CA LEU A 30 -2.03 -8.57 10.40
C LEU A 30 -1.92 -9.26 9.05
N SER A 31 -3.04 -9.52 8.38
CA SER A 31 -3.01 -10.06 7.02
C SER A 31 -2.38 -9.07 6.03
N GLN A 32 -1.73 -9.58 4.98
CA GLN A 32 -1.17 -8.76 3.91
C GLN A 32 -2.20 -7.78 3.31
N THR A 33 -3.46 -8.21 3.18
CA THR A 33 -4.55 -7.33 2.73
C THR A 33 -4.79 -6.17 3.70
N GLN A 34 -4.83 -6.43 5.01
CA GLN A 34 -4.98 -5.37 6.02
C GLN A 34 -3.79 -4.40 5.99
N LEU A 35 -2.56 -4.91 5.86
CA LEU A 35 -1.37 -4.07 5.72
C LEU A 35 -1.48 -3.13 4.52
N VAL A 36 -1.86 -3.65 3.35
CA VAL A 36 -2.03 -2.84 2.12
C VAL A 36 -3.14 -1.81 2.29
N VAL A 37 -4.28 -2.18 2.88
CA VAL A 37 -5.38 -1.25 3.14
C VAL A 37 -4.94 -0.11 4.06
N MET A 38 -4.25 -0.41 5.16
CA MET A 38 -3.74 0.61 6.09
C MET A 38 -2.70 1.51 5.43
N ALA A 39 -1.75 0.93 4.69
CA ALA A 39 -0.75 1.70 3.95
C ALA A 39 -1.41 2.64 2.93
N THR A 40 -2.47 2.17 2.26
CA THR A 40 -3.25 2.99 1.31
C THR A 40 -4.00 4.11 2.03
N HIS A 41 -4.59 3.85 3.20
CA HIS A 41 -5.20 4.90 4.03
C HIS A 41 -4.18 5.97 4.43
N SER A 42 -3.01 5.56 4.93
CA SER A 42 -1.93 6.50 5.28
C SER A 42 -1.46 7.29 4.07
N LEU A 43 -1.29 6.66 2.91
CA LEU A 43 -0.93 7.32 1.66
C LEU A 43 -1.95 8.42 1.31
N ILE A 44 -3.24 8.14 1.40
CA ILE A 44 -4.31 9.10 1.09
C ILE A 44 -4.31 10.27 2.07
N GLU A 45 -4.23 10.01 3.37
CA GLU A 45 -4.22 11.08 4.38
C GLU A 45 -2.97 11.97 4.27
N ASN A 46 -1.79 11.37 4.07
CA ASN A 46 -0.56 12.14 3.87
C ASN A 46 -0.64 12.98 2.59
N TYR A 47 -1.23 12.44 1.50
CA TYR A 47 -1.43 13.19 0.27
C TYR A 47 -2.35 14.40 0.46
N LYS A 48 -3.40 14.29 1.28
CA LYS A 48 -4.30 15.43 1.55
C LYS A 48 -3.57 16.60 2.24
N VAL A 49 -2.56 16.30 3.07
CA VAL A 49 -1.82 17.29 3.84
C VAL A 49 -0.64 17.86 3.05
N GLU A 50 0.16 16.99 2.44
CA GLU A 50 1.46 17.34 1.84
C GLU A 50 1.44 17.38 0.30
N GLY A 51 0.35 16.91 -0.31
CA GLY A 51 0.21 16.81 -1.77
C GLY A 51 1.31 15.96 -2.40
N ASN A 52 1.79 16.40 -3.56
CA ASN A 52 2.82 15.68 -4.33
C ASN A 52 4.18 15.56 -3.61
N ALA A 53 4.40 16.26 -2.49
CA ALA A 53 5.66 16.20 -1.76
C ALA A 53 5.97 14.79 -1.22
N ILE A 54 4.94 14.00 -0.89
CA ILE A 54 5.09 12.64 -0.34
C ILE A 54 5.82 11.68 -1.29
N PHE A 55 5.81 11.94 -2.60
CA PHE A 55 6.46 11.08 -3.59
C PHE A 55 7.92 11.47 -3.84
N LYS A 56 8.33 12.68 -3.46
CA LYS A 56 9.72 13.13 -3.61
C LYS A 56 10.66 12.39 -2.66
N SER A 57 10.18 12.06 -1.46
CA SER A 57 10.93 11.29 -0.47
C SER A 57 10.99 9.79 -0.79
N LEU A 58 10.02 9.25 -1.55
CA LEU A 58 9.95 7.83 -1.90
C LEU A 58 11.01 7.39 -2.94
N ILE A 59 11.50 8.31 -3.78
CA ILE A 59 12.49 8.02 -4.84
C ILE A 59 13.94 8.03 -4.31
N MET A 60 14.19 8.50 -3.08
CA MET A 60 15.55 8.73 -2.56
C MET A 60 16.10 7.66 -1.60
N LYS A 61 15.46 6.48 -1.47
CA LYS A 61 16.02 5.37 -0.69
C LYS A 61 16.76 4.35 -1.58
N THR A 62 17.69 4.86 -2.39
CA THR A 62 18.73 4.05 -3.04
C THR A 62 20.07 4.72 -2.77
N ARG A 63 20.66 4.39 -1.63
CA ARG A 63 22.09 4.48 -1.35
C ARG A 63 22.50 3.19 -0.67
#